data_AF-A0A0C2SUZ7-F1
#
_entry.id   AF-A0A0C2SUZ7-F1
#
_cell.length_a   1.000
_cell.length_b   1.000
_cell.length_c   1.000
_cell.angle_alpha   90.00
_cell.angle_beta   90.00
_cell.angle_gamma   90.00
#
_symmetry.space_group_name_H-M   'P 1'
#
loop_
_entity.id
_entity.type
_entity.pdbx_description
1 polymer ?
#
loop_
_entity_poly.entity_id
_entity_poly.type
_entity_poly.pdbx_seq_one_letter_code
_entity_poly.pdbx_strand_id
1 'polypeptide(L)'
;MFSPWPVSLALLATTVIGVVATGGFPPITGPPGLCGPDPADASCTVVLEACVTTVSDRNNPYGTEACVAAAACYPGNPDAFLGNFYCRFYNFSGSKSANIPRVPSAIVDKILASGGFVSYQSFSTWYTNLVTSINPGATKLIDPAFVKTTFDIILAWTGFCSNGEIPPSNFVDWFQWSSTVSGPATTCGLVNGCTTTYYPYVIDLTVTCAKDQNAVSNPFSVPSCVAAALNWVDGIDSFLSAVTCRHNINFNTNLAPPASNNLPALSFNLPVANPPPYTQQNFIDFTYGSLSAIGSSFVRYPQIIDWVTHRWLIITSWTSFCSTSGTQVPVPESNLSDFLKYSHYPLTSTSCLPGNCGPDPHASCDQLMSVCLQSSQILTDPYADINCVLTATCWGGGPKAFGNSISCAKNTFGRNTDPDFWPRLTQAVFNTIGNSQTGVASQQNYIDAYYGALSKLPSPLWPDVNYVTGNWAAIASWTNFPSGNIPYSNLADWLQLT
;
A
#
# COMPACT_ATOMS: atom_id res chain seq x y z
N MET A 1 -50.47 12.86 -43.93
CA MET A 1 -49.72 11.64 -43.57
C MET A 1 -48.30 12.06 -43.20
N PHE A 2 -48.03 12.34 -41.93
CA PHE A 2 -46.68 12.31 -41.36
C PHE A 2 -46.84 11.97 -39.88
N SER A 3 -46.23 10.85 -39.49
CA SER A 3 -46.22 10.27 -38.16
C SER A 3 -45.14 10.95 -37.31
N PRO A 4 -45.39 11.32 -36.04
CA PRO A 4 -44.32 11.70 -35.12
C PRO A 4 -43.75 10.44 -34.45
N TRP A 5 -42.46 10.21 -34.63
CA TRP A 5 -41.69 9.23 -33.86
C TRP A 5 -41.47 9.74 -32.42
N PRO A 6 -41.61 8.90 -31.38
CA PRO A 6 -41.20 9.26 -30.03
C PRO A 6 -39.69 9.03 -29.86
N VAL A 7 -38.98 10.06 -29.41
CA VAL A 7 -37.60 9.91 -28.90
C VAL A 7 -37.70 9.33 -27.49
N SER A 8 -37.31 8.08 -27.33
CA SER A 8 -37.18 7.43 -26.03
C SER A 8 -36.05 8.06 -25.23
N LEU A 9 -36.40 8.74 -24.14
CA LEU A 9 -35.48 9.18 -23.10
C LEU A 9 -35.01 7.93 -22.33
N ALA A 10 -33.81 7.43 -22.64
CA ALA A 10 -33.17 6.42 -21.81
C ALA A 10 -32.67 7.11 -20.52
N LEU A 11 -33.39 6.90 -19.41
CA LEU A 11 -32.85 7.18 -18.08
C LEU A 11 -31.65 6.25 -17.85
N LEU A 12 -30.44 6.78 -18.02
CA LEU A 12 -29.25 6.21 -17.39
C LEU A 12 -29.39 6.43 -15.89
N ALA A 13 -29.88 5.40 -15.20
CA ALA A 13 -29.77 5.27 -13.76
C ALA A 13 -28.28 5.12 -13.43
N THR A 14 -27.59 6.25 -13.21
CA THR A 14 -26.34 6.26 -12.48
C THR A 14 -26.65 5.84 -11.06
N THR A 15 -26.36 4.58 -10.74
CA THR A 15 -26.18 4.15 -9.37
C THR A 15 -25.10 5.04 -8.78
N VAL A 16 -25.53 6.03 -7.99
CA VAL A 16 -24.68 6.74 -7.04
C VAL A 16 -24.26 5.68 -6.03
N ILE A 17 -23.17 4.97 -6.35
CA ILE A 17 -22.36 4.39 -5.29
C ILE A 17 -21.87 5.61 -4.54
N GLY A 18 -22.47 5.87 -3.40
CA GLY A 18 -21.93 6.82 -2.45
C GLY A 18 -20.52 6.35 -2.15
N VAL A 19 -19.54 6.96 -2.83
CA VAL A 19 -18.18 7.01 -2.32
C VAL A 19 -18.31 7.87 -1.07
N VAL A 20 -18.61 7.22 0.05
CA VAL A 20 -18.27 7.75 1.35
C VAL A 20 -16.78 7.98 1.24
N ALA A 21 -16.37 9.24 1.13
CA ALA A 21 -14.99 9.63 1.30
C ALA A 21 -14.63 9.24 2.73
N THR A 22 -14.20 8.00 2.92
CA THR A 22 -13.45 7.52 4.08
C THR A 22 -12.02 8.08 4.08
N GLY A 23 -11.78 9.19 3.36
CA GLY A 23 -10.70 10.13 3.63
C GLY A 23 -10.91 10.81 4.98
N GLY A 24 -11.07 10.02 6.04
CA GLY A 24 -10.60 10.42 7.35
C GLY A 24 -9.15 10.78 7.14
N PHE A 25 -8.87 12.08 7.25
CA PHE A 25 -7.52 12.63 7.38
C PHE A 25 -6.64 11.63 8.14
N PRO A 26 -5.38 11.35 7.72
CA PRO A 26 -4.53 10.61 8.61
C PRO A 26 -4.52 11.40 9.93
N PRO A 27 -5.04 10.82 11.02
CA PRO A 27 -4.81 11.40 12.32
C PRO A 27 -3.30 11.39 12.46
N ILE A 28 -2.75 12.56 12.77
CA ILE A 28 -1.71 12.70 13.79
C ILE A 28 -0.83 11.44 13.94
N THR A 29 0.31 11.40 13.26
CA THR A 29 1.09 10.18 13.03
C THR A 29 2.24 9.96 14.03
N GLY A 30 2.30 10.75 15.10
CA GLY A 30 3.23 10.53 16.21
C GLY A 30 2.60 9.72 17.37
N PRO A 31 3.38 9.06 18.24
CA PRO A 31 2.89 8.72 19.57
C PRO A 31 2.45 10.00 20.28
N PRO A 32 1.38 10.00 21.07
CA PRO A 32 1.01 11.18 21.85
C PRO A 32 2.17 11.52 22.78
N GLY A 33 2.79 12.68 22.58
CA GLY A 33 3.51 13.32 23.67
C GLY A 33 2.51 13.66 24.80
N LEU A 34 3.00 14.24 25.90
CA LEU A 34 2.13 14.75 26.98
C LEU A 34 1.03 15.69 26.45
N CYS A 35 1.21 16.25 25.25
CA CYS A 35 0.35 17.23 24.60
C CYS A 35 -0.32 16.77 23.32
N GLY A 36 -0.42 15.46 23.15
CA GLY A 36 -0.97 14.85 21.95
C GLY A 36 0.09 14.62 20.88
N PRO A 37 -0.35 14.14 19.70
CA PRO A 37 0.56 13.61 18.71
C PRO A 37 1.16 14.72 17.84
N ASP A 38 2.39 14.52 17.37
CA ASP A 38 3.09 15.51 16.55
C ASP A 38 2.45 15.70 15.16
N PRO A 39 2.64 16.88 14.52
CA PRO A 39 2.12 17.14 13.19
C PRO A 39 2.53 16.08 12.15
N ALA A 40 1.65 15.89 11.14
CA ALA A 40 1.83 14.88 10.10
C ALA A 40 3.05 15.14 9.18
N ASP A 41 3.59 16.35 9.15
CA ASP A 41 4.73 16.78 8.35
C ASP A 41 5.89 17.27 9.25
N ALA A 42 7.14 16.93 8.93
CA ALA A 42 8.29 17.31 9.77
C ALA A 42 8.52 18.83 9.83
N SER A 43 8.24 19.56 8.75
CA SER A 43 8.30 21.03 8.75
C SER A 43 7.24 21.65 9.68
N CYS A 44 6.13 20.96 9.92
CA CYS A 44 5.12 21.40 10.88
C CYS A 44 5.61 21.29 12.33
N THR A 45 6.43 20.28 12.66
CA THR A 45 7.11 20.21 13.95
C THR A 45 8.07 21.39 14.12
N VAL A 46 8.82 21.76 13.08
CA VAL A 46 9.75 22.90 13.09
C VAL A 46 9.04 24.21 13.40
N VAL A 47 7.93 24.52 12.71
CA VAL A 47 7.19 25.77 12.97
C VAL A 47 6.46 25.74 14.32
N LEU A 48 6.03 24.56 14.80
CA LEU A 48 5.42 24.41 16.12
C LEU A 48 6.44 24.66 17.25
N GLU A 49 7.63 24.10 17.16
CA GLU A 49 8.71 24.35 18.13
C GLU A 49 9.15 25.82 18.10
N ALA A 50 9.31 26.40 16.91
CA ALA A 50 9.59 27.82 16.76
C ALA A 50 8.49 28.70 17.36
N CYS A 51 7.21 28.34 17.15
CA CYS A 51 6.08 29.03 17.76
C CYS A 51 6.18 29.03 19.29
N VAL A 52 6.34 27.85 19.90
CA VAL A 52 6.40 27.68 21.36
C VAL A 52 7.60 28.41 21.96
N THR A 53 8.73 28.46 21.26
CA THR A 53 9.96 29.11 21.75
C THR A 53 9.97 30.63 21.57
N THR A 54 9.28 31.15 20.54
CA THR A 54 9.33 32.59 20.21
C THR A 54 8.10 33.38 20.62
N VAL A 55 7.00 32.73 21.01
CA VAL A 55 5.78 33.42 21.46
C VAL A 55 6.04 34.21 22.75
N SER A 56 5.83 35.52 22.70
CA SER A 56 5.97 36.42 23.85
C SER A 56 4.67 36.62 24.61
N ASP A 57 3.53 36.67 23.91
CA ASP A 57 2.19 36.76 24.49
C ASP A 57 1.39 35.49 24.21
N ARG A 58 1.25 34.63 25.23
CA ARG A 58 0.53 33.36 25.14
C ARG A 58 -1.00 33.52 25.01
N ASN A 59 -1.54 34.71 25.28
CA ASN A 59 -2.94 35.01 25.02
C ASN A 59 -3.18 35.41 23.56
N ASN A 60 -2.10 35.70 22.82
CA ASN A 60 -2.13 36.06 21.40
C ASN A 60 -1.09 35.24 20.60
N PRO A 61 -1.24 33.90 20.50
CA PRO A 61 -0.30 33.08 19.75
C PRO A 61 -0.24 33.48 18.27
N TYR A 62 -1.36 33.93 17.67
CA TYR A 62 -1.39 34.39 16.28
C TYR A 62 -0.64 35.72 16.05
N GLY A 63 -0.18 36.40 17.10
CA GLY A 63 0.77 37.50 17.01
C GLY A 63 2.18 37.08 16.56
N THR A 64 2.49 35.78 16.58
CA THR A 64 3.78 35.21 16.19
C THR A 64 3.65 34.46 14.87
N GLU A 65 4.46 34.83 13.87
CA GLU A 65 4.40 34.26 12.51
C GLU A 65 4.57 32.73 12.49
N ALA A 66 5.51 32.20 13.27
CA ALA A 66 5.71 30.75 13.42
C ALA A 66 4.45 30.04 13.94
N CYS A 67 3.66 30.68 14.81
CA CYS A 67 2.41 30.12 15.32
C CYS A 67 1.29 30.12 14.27
N VAL A 68 1.27 31.09 13.36
CA VAL A 68 0.33 31.09 12.23
C VAL A 68 0.64 29.94 11.27
N ALA A 69 1.93 29.70 10.97
CA ALA A 69 2.34 28.55 10.17
C ALA A 69 2.07 27.21 10.88
N ALA A 70 2.36 27.13 12.18
CA ALA A 70 2.05 25.96 12.99
C ALA A 70 0.54 25.68 13.05
N ALA A 71 -0.30 26.72 13.12
CA ALA A 71 -1.76 26.56 13.07
C ALA A 71 -2.25 26.08 11.70
N ALA A 72 -1.63 26.54 10.60
CA ALA A 72 -1.94 26.07 9.25
C ALA A 72 -1.67 24.56 9.09
N CYS A 73 -0.73 24.00 9.85
CA CYS A 73 -0.47 22.55 9.91
C CYS A 73 -1.59 21.72 10.54
N TYR A 74 -2.66 22.36 11.03
CA TYR A 74 -3.88 21.71 11.52
C TYR A 74 -5.08 22.15 10.67
N PRO A 75 -5.08 21.88 9.35
CA PRO A 75 -6.04 22.47 8.42
C PRO A 75 -7.49 22.03 8.64
N GLY A 76 -7.73 20.94 9.37
CA GLY A 76 -9.08 20.54 9.75
C GLY A 76 -9.62 21.28 10.97
N ASN A 77 -8.74 21.80 11.84
CA ASN A 77 -9.15 22.36 13.12
C ASN A 77 -8.01 23.19 13.79
N PRO A 78 -8.00 24.52 13.66
CA PRO A 78 -7.08 25.40 14.39
C PRO A 78 -7.16 25.27 15.93
N ASP A 79 -8.28 24.83 16.51
CA ASP A 79 -8.34 24.55 17.95
C ASP A 79 -7.45 23.36 18.34
N ALA A 80 -7.21 22.40 17.44
CA ALA A 80 -6.31 21.29 17.71
C ALA A 80 -4.85 21.79 17.85
N PHE A 81 -4.46 22.77 17.03
CA PHE A 81 -3.20 23.49 17.22
C PHE A 81 -3.15 24.16 18.60
N LEU A 82 -4.19 24.92 18.97
CA LEU A 82 -4.22 25.63 20.25
C LEU A 82 -4.16 24.67 21.44
N GLY A 83 -4.83 23.52 21.36
CA GLY A 83 -4.74 22.45 22.35
C GLY A 83 -3.29 21.96 22.53
N ASN A 84 -2.59 21.68 21.43
CA ASN A 84 -1.18 21.25 21.46
C ASN A 84 -0.26 22.36 21.99
N PHE A 85 -0.46 23.59 21.52
CA PHE A 85 0.29 24.78 21.94
C PHE A 85 0.18 25.03 23.45
N TYR A 86 -1.03 25.10 24.00
CA TYR A 86 -1.22 25.41 25.42
C TYR A 86 -0.76 24.29 26.34
N CYS A 87 -0.94 23.04 25.92
CA CYS A 87 -0.44 21.93 26.72
C CYS A 87 1.09 21.99 26.91
N ARG A 88 1.87 22.45 25.92
CA ARG A 88 3.33 22.59 26.04
C ARG A 88 3.76 23.62 27.09
N PHE A 89 2.82 24.41 27.60
CA PHE A 89 3.02 25.31 28.74
C PHE A 89 2.31 24.81 30.02
N TYR A 90 1.98 23.52 30.09
CA TYR A 90 1.22 22.88 31.18
C TYR A 90 -0.17 23.49 31.42
N ASN A 91 -0.76 24.12 30.38
CA ASN A 91 -2.13 24.62 30.40
C ASN A 91 -3.03 23.69 29.58
N PHE A 92 -3.73 22.79 30.25
CA PHE A 92 -4.58 21.78 29.61
C PHE A 92 -5.96 22.30 29.18
N SER A 93 -6.29 23.54 29.56
CA SER A 93 -7.48 24.28 29.10
C SER A 93 -7.05 25.32 28.06
N GLY A 94 -6.85 24.87 26.82
CA GLY A 94 -6.50 25.76 25.71
C GLY A 94 -7.63 26.74 25.37
N SER A 95 -7.29 27.97 25.00
CA SER A 95 -8.25 28.92 24.46
C SER A 95 -8.77 28.44 23.10
N LYS A 96 -10.04 28.75 22.83
CA LYS A 96 -10.65 28.55 21.51
C LYS A 96 -10.16 29.59 20.52
N SER A 97 -10.02 29.23 19.25
CA SER A 97 -9.59 30.15 18.19
C SER A 97 -10.51 31.37 18.08
N ALA A 98 -11.80 31.19 18.36
CA ALA A 98 -12.81 32.25 18.39
C ALA A 98 -12.58 33.29 19.51
N ASN A 99 -11.83 32.94 20.55
CA ASN A 99 -11.65 33.73 21.77
C ASN A 99 -10.28 34.40 21.88
N ILE A 100 -9.39 34.20 20.91
CA ILE A 100 -8.07 34.83 20.86
C ILE A 100 -8.01 35.92 19.78
N PRO A 101 -7.05 36.85 19.85
CA PRO A 101 -6.88 37.86 18.81
C PRO A 101 -6.64 37.24 17.43
N ARG A 102 -7.11 37.92 16.39
CA ARG A 102 -6.94 37.49 14.99
C ARG A 102 -5.49 37.56 14.56
N VAL A 103 -5.17 36.83 13.49
CA VAL A 103 -3.89 36.99 12.78
C VAL A 103 -3.72 38.46 12.37
N PRO A 104 -2.64 39.15 12.81
CA PRO A 104 -2.38 40.54 12.45
C PRO A 104 -2.10 40.73 10.97
N SER A 105 -2.49 41.89 10.42
CA SER A 105 -2.22 42.24 9.02
C SER A 105 -0.73 42.18 8.67
N ALA A 106 0.15 42.56 9.60
CA ALA A 106 1.60 42.50 9.41
C ALA A 106 2.14 41.09 9.11
N ILE A 107 1.44 40.03 9.53
CA ILE A 107 1.76 38.64 9.15
C ILE A 107 1.11 38.30 7.82
N VAL A 108 -0.17 38.66 7.63
CA VAL A 108 -0.90 38.41 6.37
C VAL A 108 -0.19 39.05 5.17
N ASP A 109 0.32 40.27 5.32
CA ASP A 109 1.03 41.02 4.28
C ASP A 109 2.27 40.28 3.76
N LYS A 110 2.88 39.40 4.58
CA LYS A 110 4.01 38.54 4.15
C LYS A 110 3.58 37.36 3.27
N ILE A 111 2.29 37.03 3.26
CA ILE A 111 1.69 35.90 2.54
C ILE A 111 1.03 36.36 1.23
N LEU A 112 0.60 37.62 1.15
CA LEU A 112 -0.15 38.12 0.00
C LEU A 112 0.67 38.12 -1.29
N ALA A 113 0.06 37.63 -2.38
CA ALA A 113 0.55 37.87 -3.74
C ALA A 113 0.30 39.33 -4.10
N SER A 114 1.37 40.10 -4.32
CA SER A 114 1.31 41.51 -4.73
C SER A 114 0.39 42.39 -3.86
N GLY A 115 0.20 42.03 -2.58
CA GLY A 115 -0.64 42.75 -1.62
C GLY A 115 -2.16 42.56 -1.75
N GLY A 116 -2.66 41.69 -2.64
CA GLY A 116 -4.09 41.58 -2.95
C GLY A 116 -4.83 40.37 -2.38
N PHE A 117 -4.22 39.18 -2.44
CA PHE A 117 -4.87 37.91 -2.11
C PHE A 117 -3.84 36.85 -1.71
N VAL A 118 -4.31 35.79 -1.04
CA VAL A 118 -3.51 34.59 -0.76
C VAL A 118 -3.79 33.57 -1.86
N SER A 119 -2.75 33.18 -2.60
CA SER A 119 -2.79 32.08 -3.59
C SER A 119 -1.98 30.90 -3.07
N TYR A 120 -2.12 29.72 -3.69
CA TYR A 120 -1.29 28.57 -3.36
C TYR A 120 0.20 28.92 -3.46
N GLN A 121 0.60 29.63 -4.52
CA GLN A 121 1.99 30.00 -4.74
C GLN A 121 2.51 30.91 -3.62
N SER A 122 1.75 31.95 -3.26
CA SER A 122 2.19 32.89 -2.23
C SER A 122 2.19 32.26 -0.83
N PHE A 123 1.21 31.40 -0.53
CA PHE A 123 1.18 30.58 0.69
C PHE A 123 2.36 29.61 0.78
N SER A 124 2.61 28.84 -0.29
CA SER A 124 3.72 27.87 -0.34
C SER A 124 5.09 28.54 -0.23
N THR A 125 5.27 29.68 -0.90
CA THR A 125 6.51 30.48 -0.82
C THR A 125 6.71 31.04 0.59
N TRP A 126 5.68 31.64 1.19
CA TRP A 126 5.75 32.13 2.57
C TRP A 126 6.10 31.01 3.55
N TYR A 127 5.38 29.89 3.50
CA TYR A 127 5.60 28.75 4.39
C TYR A 127 7.03 28.20 4.25
N THR A 128 7.49 28.00 3.01
CA THR A 128 8.85 27.52 2.73
C THR A 128 9.92 28.47 3.23
N ASN A 129 9.75 29.77 3.00
CA ASN A 129 10.71 30.79 3.46
C ASN A 129 10.80 30.83 4.98
N LEU A 130 9.65 30.76 5.66
CA LEU A 130 9.59 30.73 7.13
C LEU A 130 10.28 29.49 7.69
N VAL A 131 9.92 28.29 7.21
CA VAL A 131 10.56 27.02 7.62
C VAL A 131 12.08 27.09 7.40
N THR A 132 12.51 27.58 6.24
CA THR A 132 13.93 27.71 5.90
C THR A 132 14.64 28.71 6.81
N SER A 133 13.99 29.82 7.18
CA SER A 133 14.55 30.82 8.09
C SER A 133 14.73 30.31 9.52
N ILE A 134 13.83 29.43 9.97
CA ILE A 134 13.90 28.76 11.27
C ILE A 134 14.97 27.67 11.24
N ASN A 135 14.93 26.82 10.21
CA ASN A 135 15.90 25.75 10.01
C ASN A 135 16.11 25.42 8.52
N PRO A 136 17.27 25.77 7.94
CA PRO A 136 17.57 25.47 6.53
C PRO A 136 17.59 23.96 6.20
N GLY A 137 17.86 23.10 7.18
CA GLY A 137 17.85 21.64 7.01
C GLY A 137 16.43 21.08 6.85
N ALA A 138 15.42 21.75 7.42
CA ALA A 138 14.02 21.34 7.34
C ALA A 138 13.40 21.54 5.96
N THR A 139 13.97 22.41 5.11
CA THR A 139 13.48 22.64 3.73
C THR A 139 13.43 21.35 2.90
N LYS A 140 14.35 20.41 3.18
CA LYS A 140 14.37 19.08 2.55
C LYS A 140 13.16 18.22 2.91
N LEU A 141 12.52 18.48 4.05
CA LEU A 141 11.44 17.69 4.62
C LEU A 141 10.04 18.30 4.46
N ILE A 142 9.92 19.48 3.85
CA ILE A 142 8.61 20.04 3.49
C ILE A 142 7.94 19.10 2.48
N ASP A 143 6.82 18.47 2.86
CA ASP A 143 5.98 17.70 1.95
C ASP A 143 5.14 18.66 1.10
N PRO A 144 5.42 18.77 -0.22
CA PRO A 144 4.65 19.65 -1.09
C PRO A 144 3.17 19.25 -1.17
N ALA A 145 2.86 17.95 -1.04
CA ALA A 145 1.48 17.47 -1.04
C ALA A 145 0.74 17.94 0.21
N PHE A 146 1.40 17.95 1.37
CA PHE A 146 0.81 18.43 2.62
C PHE A 146 0.53 19.94 2.57
N VAL A 147 1.50 20.75 2.11
CA VAL A 147 1.34 22.21 1.98
C VAL A 147 0.20 22.54 1.02
N LYS A 148 0.12 21.83 -0.12
CA LYS A 148 -0.96 22.02 -1.10
C LYS A 148 -2.32 21.57 -0.55
N THR A 149 -2.38 20.46 0.17
CA THR A 149 -3.61 19.98 0.84
C THR A 149 -4.08 20.96 1.90
N THR A 150 -3.16 21.51 2.69
CA THR A 150 -3.46 22.55 3.68
C THR A 150 -4.11 23.77 3.01
N PHE A 151 -3.50 24.29 1.94
CA PHE A 151 -4.07 25.40 1.20
C PHE A 151 -5.43 25.06 0.58
N ASP A 152 -5.57 23.86 0.01
CA ASP A 152 -6.81 23.36 -0.60
C ASP A 152 -7.98 23.34 0.40
N ILE A 153 -7.74 22.94 1.65
CA ILE A 153 -8.76 22.94 2.71
C ILE A 153 -9.12 24.37 3.11
N ILE A 154 -8.14 25.26 3.26
CA ILE A 154 -8.38 26.67 3.59
C ILE A 154 -9.17 27.35 2.45
N LEU A 155 -8.80 27.08 1.21
CA LEU A 155 -9.48 27.57 0.00
C LEU A 155 -10.93 27.07 -0.07
N ALA A 156 -11.16 25.80 0.25
CA ALA A 156 -12.49 25.20 0.26
C ALA A 156 -13.37 25.78 1.36
N TRP A 157 -12.83 25.90 2.57
CA TRP A 157 -13.56 26.46 3.70
C TRP A 157 -13.92 27.93 3.49
N THR A 158 -13.05 28.69 2.83
CA THR A 158 -13.31 30.11 2.53
C THR A 158 -14.25 30.31 1.33
N GLY A 159 -14.53 29.27 0.54
CA GLY A 159 -15.46 29.33 -0.59
C GLY A 159 -14.85 29.85 -1.89
N PHE A 160 -13.53 29.79 -2.06
CA PHE A 160 -12.81 30.37 -3.20
C PHE A 160 -12.21 29.32 -4.15
N CYS A 161 -12.81 28.12 -4.22
CA CYS A 161 -12.34 27.05 -5.12
C CYS A 161 -12.29 27.45 -6.60
N SER A 162 -13.18 28.34 -7.05
CA SER A 162 -13.30 28.69 -8.47
C SER A 162 -12.21 29.62 -8.99
N ASN A 163 -11.66 30.50 -8.14
CA ASN A 163 -10.62 31.46 -8.50
C ASN A 163 -9.25 31.10 -7.92
N GLY A 164 -9.18 30.26 -6.88
CA GLY A 164 -7.90 29.85 -6.27
C GLY A 164 -7.22 30.96 -5.44
N GLU A 165 -7.95 32.05 -5.15
CA GLU A 165 -7.42 33.26 -4.52
C GLU A 165 -8.32 33.66 -3.35
N ILE A 166 -7.74 33.72 -2.15
CA ILE A 166 -8.44 34.00 -0.91
C ILE A 166 -8.21 35.46 -0.51
N PRO A 167 -9.27 36.28 -0.34
CA PRO A 167 -9.13 37.62 0.20
C PRO A 167 -8.53 37.62 1.62
N PRO A 168 -7.75 38.65 2.00
CA PRO A 168 -7.06 38.69 3.30
C PRO A 168 -8.00 38.46 4.50
N SER A 169 -9.20 39.07 4.48
CA SER A 169 -10.20 38.93 5.55
C SER A 169 -10.70 37.49 5.69
N ASN A 170 -10.95 36.80 4.58
CA ASN A 170 -11.43 35.42 4.60
C ASN A 170 -10.34 34.46 5.05
N PHE A 171 -9.09 34.73 4.65
CA PHE A 171 -7.94 33.94 5.09
C PHE A 171 -7.77 34.00 6.62
N VAL A 172 -7.90 35.19 7.21
CA VAL A 172 -7.81 35.33 8.68
C VAL A 172 -9.08 34.88 9.41
N ASP A 173 -10.25 34.89 8.75
CA ASP A 173 -11.48 34.28 9.29
C ASP A 173 -11.32 32.77 9.47
N TRP A 174 -10.61 32.09 8.56
CA TRP A 174 -10.37 30.65 8.68
C TRP A 174 -9.67 30.29 9.99
N PHE A 175 -8.59 30.99 10.35
CA PHE A 175 -7.88 30.75 11.62
C PHE A 175 -8.76 31.00 12.85
N GLN A 176 -9.66 31.99 12.79
CA GLN A 176 -10.49 32.36 13.92
C GLN A 176 -11.72 31.45 14.08
N TRP A 177 -12.39 31.09 12.99
CA TRP A 177 -13.75 30.55 13.02
C TRP A 177 -13.90 29.12 12.53
N SER A 178 -12.94 28.55 11.78
CA SER A 178 -13.12 27.24 11.13
C SER A 178 -13.36 26.07 12.10
N SER A 179 -12.90 26.18 13.35
CA SER A 179 -13.20 25.21 14.42
C SER A 179 -14.66 25.22 14.89
N THR A 180 -15.42 26.28 14.58
CA THR A 180 -16.78 26.53 15.08
C THR A 180 -17.82 26.68 13.98
N VAL A 181 -17.38 26.99 12.76
CA VAL A 181 -18.23 27.22 11.58
C VAL A 181 -17.78 26.29 10.48
N SER A 182 -18.72 25.54 9.90
CA SER A 182 -18.46 24.72 8.73
C SER A 182 -18.34 25.60 7.48
N GLY A 183 -17.32 25.34 6.67
CA GLY A 183 -17.17 25.96 5.35
C GLY A 183 -18.13 25.35 4.32
N PRO A 184 -18.21 25.93 3.12
CA PRO A 184 -19.08 25.46 2.05
C PRO A 184 -18.60 24.14 1.42
N ALA A 185 -17.31 23.82 1.57
CA ALA A 185 -16.70 22.57 1.11
C ALA A 185 -15.52 22.17 2.02
N THR A 186 -15.12 20.91 1.94
CA THR A 186 -13.98 20.35 2.69
C THR A 186 -12.66 20.37 1.90
N THR A 187 -12.72 20.38 0.57
CA THR A 187 -11.58 20.38 -0.36
C THR A 187 -12.03 20.99 -1.70
N CYS A 188 -11.11 21.64 -2.43
CA CYS A 188 -11.34 22.09 -3.81
C CYS A 188 -10.78 21.09 -4.84
N GLY A 189 -10.21 19.96 -4.39
CA GLY A 189 -9.60 18.95 -5.26
C GLY A 189 -8.27 19.37 -5.87
N LEU A 190 -7.55 20.34 -5.29
CA LEU A 190 -6.24 20.77 -5.79
C LEU A 190 -5.17 19.68 -5.67
N VAL A 191 -5.36 18.74 -4.74
CA VAL A 191 -4.52 17.55 -4.57
C VAL A 191 -5.40 16.34 -4.83
N ASN A 192 -5.13 15.63 -5.93
CA ASN A 192 -5.84 14.40 -6.25
C ASN A 192 -4.83 13.25 -6.35
N GLY A 193 -5.12 12.12 -5.70
CA GLY A 193 -4.30 10.91 -5.80
C GLY A 193 -2.95 10.94 -5.07
N CYS A 194 -2.66 11.92 -4.20
CA CYS A 194 -1.48 11.88 -3.34
C CYS A 194 -1.74 10.94 -2.14
N THR A 195 -1.39 9.67 -2.31
CA THR A 195 -1.46 8.69 -1.21
C THR A 195 -0.50 9.07 -0.08
N THR A 196 -0.90 8.74 1.13
CA THR A 196 -0.16 8.97 2.38
C THR A 196 -0.06 7.67 3.16
N THR A 197 0.93 7.59 4.04
CA THR A 197 1.06 6.48 4.99
C THR A 197 1.09 7.00 6.42
N TYR A 198 0.73 6.15 7.38
CA TYR A 198 0.69 6.50 8.80
C TYR A 198 2.08 6.58 9.44
N TYR A 199 3.14 6.16 8.74
CA TYR A 199 4.50 6.15 9.28
C TYR A 199 5.27 7.43 8.91
N PRO A 200 5.56 8.33 9.87
CA PRO A 200 6.20 9.61 9.59
C PRO A 200 7.55 9.51 8.87
N TYR A 201 8.37 8.52 9.26
CA TYR A 201 9.68 8.29 8.66
C TYR A 201 9.59 7.87 7.18
N VAL A 202 8.53 7.16 6.80
CA VAL A 202 8.28 6.76 5.41
C VAL A 202 7.88 7.97 4.59
N ILE A 203 7.12 8.90 5.15
CA ILE A 203 6.83 10.19 4.50
C ILE A 203 8.13 10.97 4.27
N ASP A 204 9.04 11.07 5.25
CA ASP A 204 10.31 11.80 5.09
C ASP A 204 11.18 11.20 3.96
N LEU A 205 11.23 9.87 3.87
CA LEU A 205 11.89 9.16 2.76
C LEU A 205 11.18 9.42 1.42
N THR A 206 9.84 9.40 1.40
CA THR A 206 9.02 9.62 0.20
C THR A 206 9.16 11.05 -0.33
N VAL A 207 9.17 12.04 0.56
CA VAL A 207 9.37 13.47 0.21
C VAL A 207 10.77 13.67 -0.36
N THR A 208 11.77 13.05 0.24
CA THR A 208 13.15 13.12 -0.24
C THR A 208 13.29 12.42 -1.59
N CYS A 209 12.68 11.24 -1.76
CA CYS A 209 12.59 10.52 -3.02
C CYS A 209 11.95 11.39 -4.12
N ALA A 210 10.79 12.00 -3.87
CA ALA A 210 10.06 12.78 -4.86
C ALA A 210 10.77 14.05 -5.35
N LYS A 211 11.86 14.48 -4.69
CA LYS A 211 12.72 15.59 -5.11
C LYS A 211 13.84 15.14 -6.07
N ASP A 212 14.04 13.83 -6.25
CA ASP A 212 14.98 13.30 -7.23
C ASP A 212 14.38 13.37 -8.65
N GLN A 213 15.21 13.68 -9.65
CA GLN A 213 14.77 13.73 -11.05
C GLN A 213 14.36 12.36 -11.60
N ASN A 214 14.93 11.28 -11.04
CA ASN A 214 14.64 9.91 -11.45
C ASN A 214 13.51 9.27 -10.65
N ALA A 215 12.86 10.00 -9.73
CA ALA A 215 11.84 9.45 -8.84
C ALA A 215 10.65 8.80 -9.56
N VAL A 216 10.35 9.24 -10.79
CA VAL A 216 9.25 8.69 -11.61
C VAL A 216 9.77 7.78 -12.72
N SER A 217 10.89 8.13 -13.38
CA SER A 217 11.43 7.37 -14.51
C SER A 217 12.16 6.10 -14.08
N ASN A 218 12.88 6.15 -12.96
CA ASN A 218 13.64 5.03 -12.40
C ASN A 218 13.80 5.18 -10.87
N PRO A 219 12.71 5.06 -10.09
CA PRO A 219 12.78 5.20 -8.63
C PRO A 219 13.75 4.22 -7.99
N PHE A 220 13.96 3.03 -8.59
CA PHE A 220 14.83 2.00 -8.01
C PHE A 220 16.33 2.21 -8.26
N SER A 221 16.71 3.34 -8.88
CA SER A 221 18.09 3.84 -8.85
C SER A 221 18.35 4.87 -7.76
N VAL A 222 17.33 5.25 -6.99
CA VAL A 222 17.43 6.30 -5.97
C VAL A 222 17.31 5.68 -4.57
N PRO A 223 18.34 5.78 -3.70
CA PRO A 223 18.33 5.13 -2.39
C PRO A 223 17.14 5.50 -1.49
N SER A 224 16.75 6.77 -1.43
CA SER A 224 15.60 7.21 -0.64
C SER A 224 14.28 6.65 -1.18
N CYS A 225 14.15 6.50 -2.49
CA CYS A 225 12.98 5.88 -3.11
C CYS A 225 12.90 4.39 -2.81
N VAL A 226 14.02 3.66 -2.89
CA VAL A 226 14.08 2.23 -2.50
C VAL A 226 13.74 2.06 -1.02
N ALA A 227 14.32 2.89 -0.14
CA ALA A 227 14.02 2.83 1.29
C ALA A 227 12.54 3.14 1.59
N ALA A 228 11.97 4.15 0.92
CA ALA A 228 10.54 4.48 1.04
C ALA A 228 9.65 3.33 0.54
N ALA A 229 9.93 2.79 -0.64
CA ALA A 229 9.17 1.71 -1.27
C ALA A 229 9.16 0.43 -0.40
N LEU A 230 10.33 0.02 0.09
CA LEU A 230 10.42 -1.14 0.96
C LEU A 230 9.65 -0.96 2.27
N ASN A 231 9.53 0.29 2.76
CA ASN A 231 8.75 0.61 3.95
C ASN A 231 7.27 0.97 3.69
N TRP A 232 6.81 0.98 2.43
CA TRP A 232 5.46 1.41 2.09
C TRP A 232 4.41 0.31 2.24
N VAL A 233 3.50 0.45 3.21
CA VAL A 233 2.60 -0.64 3.60
C VAL A 233 1.53 -1.01 2.57
N ASP A 234 1.09 -0.05 1.75
CA ASP A 234 -0.04 -0.24 0.84
C ASP A 234 0.33 -0.82 -0.53
N GLY A 235 1.54 -1.36 -0.66
CA GLY A 235 2.06 -1.91 -1.91
C GLY A 235 2.74 -0.88 -2.82
N ILE A 236 3.47 -1.38 -3.82
CA ILE A 236 4.33 -0.54 -4.67
C ILE A 236 3.54 0.44 -5.53
N ASP A 237 2.36 0.08 -6.02
CA ASP A 237 1.57 0.98 -6.88
C ASP A 237 1.07 2.20 -6.09
N SER A 238 0.72 2.00 -4.81
CA SER A 238 0.38 3.08 -3.90
C SER A 238 1.59 3.97 -3.62
N PHE A 239 2.78 3.39 -3.43
CA PHE A 239 4.04 4.14 -3.28
C PHE A 239 4.37 4.98 -4.53
N LEU A 240 4.30 4.39 -5.72
CA LEU A 240 4.58 5.08 -6.99
C LEU A 240 3.59 6.23 -7.23
N SER A 241 2.33 6.04 -6.84
CA SER A 241 1.33 7.12 -6.83
C SER A 241 1.71 8.24 -5.85
N ALA A 242 2.15 7.89 -4.63
CA ALA A 242 2.58 8.85 -3.61
C ALA A 242 3.75 9.72 -4.07
N VAL A 243 4.77 9.09 -4.66
CA VAL A 243 5.98 9.75 -5.17
C VAL A 243 5.68 10.59 -6.40
N THR A 244 4.94 10.04 -7.37
CA THR A 244 4.63 10.76 -8.61
C THR A 244 3.79 12.00 -8.33
N CYS A 245 2.81 11.91 -7.43
CA CYS A 245 2.01 13.07 -7.05
C CYS A 245 2.87 14.19 -6.44
N ARG A 246 3.79 13.86 -5.52
CA ARG A 246 4.72 14.84 -4.92
C ARG A 246 5.73 15.39 -5.94
N HIS A 247 6.23 14.54 -6.82
CA HIS A 247 7.16 14.93 -7.89
C HIS A 247 6.49 15.92 -8.84
N ASN A 248 5.25 15.65 -9.25
CA ASN A 248 4.45 16.56 -10.07
C ASN A 248 4.29 17.94 -9.42
N ILE A 249 4.11 18.01 -8.09
CA ILE A 249 4.02 19.29 -7.38
C ILE A 249 5.39 19.99 -7.33
N ASN A 250 6.47 19.27 -7.04
CA ASN A 250 7.82 19.83 -6.95
C ASN A 250 8.31 20.41 -8.29
N PHE A 251 8.02 19.71 -9.39
CA PHE A 251 8.54 20.05 -10.72
C PHE A 251 7.49 20.68 -11.65
N ASN A 252 6.28 20.92 -11.14
CA ASN A 252 5.14 21.42 -11.92
C ASN A 252 4.90 20.60 -13.21
N THR A 253 4.85 19.27 -13.04
CA THR A 253 4.60 18.31 -14.13
C THR A 253 3.25 17.60 -13.95
N ASN A 254 2.84 16.82 -14.94
CA ASN A 254 1.60 16.04 -14.90
C ASN A 254 1.86 14.60 -15.38
N LEU A 255 2.84 13.95 -14.76
CA LEU A 255 3.21 12.57 -15.06
C LEU A 255 2.21 11.61 -14.43
N ALA A 256 1.88 10.53 -15.14
CA ALA A 256 1.14 9.41 -14.56
C ALA A 256 2.10 8.53 -13.73
N PRO A 257 1.63 7.89 -12.65
CA PRO A 257 2.43 6.91 -11.92
C PRO A 257 2.87 5.79 -12.87
N PRO A 258 4.17 5.40 -12.86
CA PRO A 258 4.64 4.32 -13.70
C PRO A 258 4.05 2.98 -13.25
N ALA A 259 3.80 2.07 -14.19
CA ALA A 259 3.48 0.69 -13.85
C ALA A 259 4.75 0.01 -13.30
N SER A 260 4.71 -0.48 -12.07
CA SER A 260 5.86 -1.07 -11.37
C SER A 260 6.53 -2.20 -12.16
N ASN A 261 5.75 -3.01 -12.90
CA ASN A 261 6.24 -4.12 -13.73
C ASN A 261 7.18 -3.67 -14.85
N ASN A 262 7.00 -2.44 -15.34
CA ASN A 262 7.76 -1.86 -16.43
C ASN A 262 9.01 -1.11 -15.95
N LEU A 263 9.18 -0.93 -14.64
CA LEU A 263 10.36 -0.28 -14.08
C LEU A 263 11.60 -1.18 -14.19
N PRO A 264 12.80 -0.58 -14.32
CA PRO A 264 14.06 -1.31 -14.22
C PRO A 264 14.16 -2.08 -12.90
N ALA A 265 14.98 -3.13 -12.89
CA ALA A 265 15.34 -3.79 -11.63
C ALA A 265 16.10 -2.82 -10.71
N LEU A 266 16.20 -3.18 -9.43
CA LEU A 266 17.07 -2.51 -8.46
C LEU A 266 18.47 -2.35 -9.06
N SER A 267 18.97 -1.11 -9.16
CA SER A 267 20.19 -0.81 -9.93
C SER A 267 21.45 -0.76 -9.08
N PHE A 268 21.35 -1.01 -7.77
CA PHE A 268 22.45 -0.94 -6.83
C PHE A 268 22.25 -1.91 -5.67
N ASN A 269 23.35 -2.44 -5.15
CA ASN A 269 23.34 -3.15 -3.89
C ASN A 269 23.05 -2.17 -2.75
N LEU A 270 22.20 -2.57 -1.80
CA LEU A 270 21.92 -1.75 -0.63
C LEU A 270 23.26 -1.39 0.06
N PRO A 271 23.50 -0.10 0.39
CA PRO A 271 24.75 0.35 1.00
C PRO A 271 24.83 -0.06 2.48
N VAL A 272 25.01 -1.36 2.71
CA VAL A 272 25.00 -2.02 4.03
C VAL A 272 26.20 -2.96 4.17
N ALA A 273 26.57 -3.29 5.41
CA ALA A 273 27.62 -4.27 5.67
C ALA A 273 27.18 -5.68 5.22
N ASN A 274 28.03 -6.42 4.51
CA ASN A 274 27.77 -7.77 3.98
C ASN A 274 26.61 -7.84 2.95
N PRO A 275 26.72 -7.17 1.79
CA PRO A 275 25.69 -7.22 0.73
C PRO A 275 25.70 -8.57 -0.03
N PRO A 276 24.64 -8.82 -0.82
CA PRO A 276 23.60 -9.82 -0.62
C PRO A 276 24.08 -11.26 -0.35
N PRO A 277 23.25 -12.12 0.31
CA PRO A 277 21.83 -11.91 0.61
C PRO A 277 21.56 -11.04 1.85
N TYR A 278 20.48 -10.25 1.83
CA TYR A 278 20.17 -9.23 2.83
C TYR A 278 19.46 -9.80 4.05
N THR A 279 19.93 -9.43 5.24
CA THR A 279 19.34 -9.77 6.53
C THR A 279 18.37 -8.69 7.03
N GLN A 280 17.64 -8.98 8.12
CA GLN A 280 16.87 -7.95 8.82
C GLN A 280 17.74 -6.78 9.28
N GLN A 281 18.95 -7.07 9.78
CA GLN A 281 19.87 -6.02 10.20
C GLN A 281 20.26 -5.15 9.02
N ASN A 282 20.51 -5.74 7.84
CA ASN A 282 20.76 -4.97 6.63
C ASN A 282 19.58 -4.05 6.27
N PHE A 283 18.35 -4.53 6.39
CA PHE A 283 17.16 -3.71 6.12
C PHE A 283 17.00 -2.55 7.11
N ILE A 284 17.27 -2.79 8.40
CA ILE A 284 17.30 -1.75 9.44
C ILE A 284 18.38 -0.73 9.10
N ASP A 285 19.62 -1.17 8.89
CA ASP A 285 20.77 -0.31 8.58
C ASP A 285 20.51 0.54 7.34
N PHE A 286 19.92 -0.05 6.29
CA PHE A 286 19.57 0.67 5.08
C PHE A 286 18.48 1.73 5.32
N THR A 287 17.44 1.41 6.08
CA THR A 287 16.35 2.35 6.40
C THR A 287 16.87 3.52 7.23
N TYR A 288 17.60 3.24 8.31
CA TYR A 288 18.17 4.28 9.20
C TYR A 288 19.29 5.07 8.52
N GLY A 289 20.11 4.42 7.69
CA GLY A 289 21.13 5.06 6.88
C GLY A 289 20.53 6.02 5.86
N SER A 290 19.43 5.63 5.20
CA SER A 290 18.71 6.48 4.25
C SER A 290 18.07 7.69 4.92
N LEU A 291 17.51 7.52 6.11
CA LEU A 291 17.00 8.64 6.93
C LEU A 291 18.14 9.59 7.35
N SER A 292 19.27 9.05 7.81
CA SER A 292 20.45 9.83 8.19
C SER A 292 21.00 10.63 7.00
N ALA A 293 21.00 10.05 5.80
CA ALA A 293 21.48 10.69 4.58
C ALA A 293 20.66 11.92 4.14
N ILE A 294 19.43 12.09 4.64
CA ILE A 294 18.65 13.33 4.41
C ILE A 294 19.40 14.54 5.00
N GLY A 295 20.11 14.35 6.12
CA GLY A 295 20.97 15.35 6.73
C GLY A 295 20.20 16.50 7.39
N SER A 296 19.12 16.19 8.12
CA SER A 296 18.34 17.14 8.93
C SER A 296 18.09 16.57 10.32
N SER A 297 18.17 17.40 11.36
CA SER A 297 17.85 17.00 12.74
C SER A 297 16.36 16.76 12.98
N PHE A 298 15.51 17.15 12.02
CA PHE A 298 14.05 16.98 12.07
C PHE A 298 13.57 15.74 11.33
N VAL A 299 14.48 14.94 10.78
CA VAL A 299 14.14 13.63 10.22
C VAL A 299 13.51 12.79 11.33
N ARG A 300 12.32 12.26 11.05
CA ARG A 300 11.58 11.43 11.99
C ARG A 300 12.06 10.00 11.82
N TYR A 301 12.60 9.44 12.88
CA TYR A 301 12.99 8.04 12.92
C TYR A 301 11.83 7.17 13.43
N PRO A 302 11.78 5.88 13.04
CA PRO A 302 10.87 4.92 13.66
C PRO A 302 11.03 4.96 15.17
N GLN A 303 9.95 5.28 15.88
CA GLN A 303 9.94 5.40 17.34
C GLN A 303 10.09 4.04 18.02
N ILE A 304 9.67 2.98 17.32
CA ILE A 304 9.81 1.59 17.72
C ILE A 304 10.43 0.85 16.56
N ILE A 305 11.54 0.16 16.81
CA ILE A 305 12.23 -0.67 15.80
C ILE A 305 11.29 -1.75 15.22
N ASP A 306 10.27 -2.12 16.00
CA ASP A 306 9.20 -3.06 15.66
C ASP A 306 8.50 -2.74 14.35
N TRP A 307 8.38 -1.48 13.94
CA TRP A 307 7.74 -1.14 12.66
C TRP A 307 8.60 -1.56 11.47
N VAL A 308 9.91 -1.32 11.54
CA VAL A 308 10.86 -1.71 10.49
C VAL A 308 11.06 -3.22 10.48
N THR A 309 11.18 -3.84 11.66
CA THR A 309 11.33 -5.30 11.76
C THR A 309 10.07 -6.04 11.33
N HIS A 310 8.87 -5.54 11.67
CA HIS A 310 7.60 -6.07 11.18
C HIS A 310 7.49 -5.96 9.67
N ARG A 311 7.93 -4.82 9.11
CA ARG A 311 7.96 -4.67 7.66
C ARG A 311 8.90 -5.67 6.98
N TRP A 312 10.06 -5.93 7.58
CA TRP A 312 10.94 -6.98 7.10
C TRP A 312 10.28 -8.36 7.12
N LEU A 313 9.50 -8.70 8.16
CA LEU A 313 8.75 -9.95 8.22
C LEU A 313 7.74 -10.10 7.07
N ILE A 314 7.11 -9.00 6.67
CA ILE A 314 6.21 -8.98 5.51
C ILE A 314 7.00 -9.24 4.22
N ILE A 315 8.17 -8.60 4.06
CA ILE A 315 9.04 -8.80 2.90
C ILE A 315 9.52 -10.25 2.84
N THR A 316 9.99 -10.82 3.94
CA THR A 316 10.46 -12.21 3.98
C THR A 316 9.32 -13.21 3.78
N SER A 317 8.12 -12.93 4.29
CA SER A 317 6.92 -13.72 4.01
C SER A 317 6.54 -13.66 2.52
N TRP A 318 6.54 -12.48 1.92
CA TRP A 318 6.18 -12.30 0.51
C TRP A 318 7.20 -12.96 -0.42
N THR A 319 8.48 -12.82 -0.10
CA THR A 319 9.59 -13.41 -0.86
C THR A 319 9.79 -14.91 -0.56
N SER A 320 9.08 -15.47 0.42
CA SER A 320 9.23 -16.86 0.91
C SER A 320 10.61 -17.17 1.54
N PHE A 321 11.30 -16.18 2.08
CA PHE A 321 12.57 -16.30 2.83
C PHE A 321 12.35 -16.18 4.34
N CYS A 322 11.39 -16.94 4.87
CA CYS A 322 11.10 -16.96 6.30
C CYS A 322 10.80 -18.39 6.79
N SER A 323 11.13 -18.71 8.05
CA SER A 323 10.86 -20.02 8.63
C SER A 323 9.71 -20.00 9.64
N THR A 324 9.01 -21.14 9.77
CA THR A 324 7.98 -21.35 10.81
C THR A 324 8.55 -21.32 12.24
N SER A 325 9.88 -21.44 12.41
CA SER A 325 10.58 -21.26 13.68
C SER A 325 10.88 -19.78 14.01
N GLY A 326 10.46 -18.84 13.16
CA GLY A 326 10.76 -17.41 13.32
C GLY A 326 12.20 -17.03 12.96
N THR A 327 12.98 -17.96 12.40
CA THR A 327 14.34 -17.71 11.94
C THR A 327 14.28 -17.03 10.57
N GLN A 328 14.76 -15.81 10.50
CA GLN A 328 14.76 -15.03 9.26
C GLN A 328 15.88 -15.51 8.33
N VAL A 329 15.51 -15.86 7.10
CA VAL A 329 16.47 -16.25 6.07
C VAL A 329 16.89 -15.00 5.30
N PRO A 330 18.18 -14.82 4.98
CA PRO A 330 18.62 -13.70 4.15
C PRO A 330 17.93 -13.71 2.78
N VAL A 331 17.44 -12.54 2.34
CA VAL A 331 16.72 -12.36 1.05
C VAL A 331 17.73 -11.99 -0.05
N PRO A 332 17.82 -12.74 -1.15
CA PRO A 332 18.66 -12.37 -2.30
C PRO A 332 18.22 -11.05 -2.93
N GLU A 333 19.17 -10.34 -3.56
CA GLU A 333 18.90 -9.05 -4.21
C GLU A 333 17.82 -9.16 -5.30
N SER A 334 17.82 -10.23 -6.09
CA SER A 334 16.80 -10.50 -7.11
C SER A 334 15.40 -10.51 -6.52
N ASN A 335 15.20 -11.17 -5.37
CA ASN A 335 13.90 -11.27 -4.72
C ASN A 335 13.45 -9.95 -4.09
N LEU A 336 14.40 -9.15 -3.59
CA LEU A 336 14.11 -7.80 -3.12
C LEU A 336 13.74 -6.87 -4.29
N SER A 337 14.43 -7.01 -5.43
CA SER A 337 14.08 -6.30 -6.66
C SER A 337 12.70 -6.73 -7.18
N ASP A 338 12.35 -8.01 -7.08
CA ASP A 338 11.03 -8.50 -7.46
C ASP A 338 9.94 -7.97 -6.54
N PHE A 339 10.20 -7.90 -5.23
CA PHE A 339 9.28 -7.26 -4.28
C PHE A 339 8.97 -5.82 -4.71
N LEU A 340 9.99 -5.05 -5.08
CA LEU A 340 9.83 -3.67 -5.56
C LEU A 340 9.06 -3.58 -6.89
N LYS A 341 8.99 -4.64 -7.67
CA LYS A 341 8.25 -4.63 -8.95
C LYS A 341 6.84 -5.17 -8.84
N TYR A 342 6.60 -6.18 -7.99
CA TYR A 342 5.39 -7.00 -8.06
C TYR A 342 4.52 -6.96 -6.80
N SER A 343 4.91 -6.24 -5.74
CA SER A 343 4.10 -6.10 -4.51
C SER A 343 2.96 -5.08 -4.66
N HIS A 344 2.06 -5.29 -5.63
CA HIS A 344 1.04 -4.30 -6.04
C HIS A 344 0.06 -3.87 -4.95
N TYR A 345 -0.27 -4.77 -4.03
CA TYR A 345 -1.35 -4.59 -3.04
C TYR A 345 -0.81 -4.48 -1.62
N PRO A 346 -1.61 -3.94 -0.68
CA PRO A 346 -1.27 -3.92 0.73
C PRO A 346 -0.92 -5.32 1.24
N LEU A 347 0.26 -5.43 1.85
CA LEU A 347 0.74 -6.69 2.39
C LEU A 347 0.57 -6.68 3.91
N THR A 348 -0.25 -7.59 4.42
CA THR A 348 -0.60 -7.67 5.85
C THR A 348 -0.16 -8.97 6.51
N SER A 349 0.25 -9.97 5.72
CA SER A 349 0.71 -11.25 6.24
C SER A 349 2.17 -11.16 6.69
N THR A 350 2.40 -11.43 7.98
CA THR A 350 3.72 -11.80 8.53
C THR A 350 3.85 -13.29 8.77
N SER A 351 2.75 -14.03 8.66
CA SER A 351 2.82 -15.48 8.66
C SER A 351 3.56 -15.90 7.41
N CYS A 352 4.72 -16.54 7.61
CA CYS A 352 5.18 -17.53 6.65
C CYS A 352 3.98 -18.44 6.46
N LEU A 353 3.26 -18.28 5.35
CA LEU A 353 2.33 -19.31 4.96
C LEU A 353 3.17 -20.58 4.99
N PRO A 354 2.66 -21.70 5.54
CA PRO A 354 3.19 -22.99 5.20
C PRO A 354 2.88 -23.23 3.71
N GLY A 355 3.43 -22.38 2.83
CA GLY A 355 3.80 -22.77 1.49
C GLY A 355 4.93 -23.75 1.72
N ASN A 356 4.55 -24.99 2.00
CA ASN A 356 5.46 -26.10 1.90
C ASN A 356 5.96 -26.07 0.45
N CYS A 357 7.14 -25.48 0.26
CA CYS A 357 8.11 -26.03 -0.67
C CYS A 357 8.56 -27.43 -0.20
N GLY A 358 8.15 -27.83 1.01
CA GLY A 358 8.22 -29.20 1.48
C GLY A 358 7.24 -30.10 0.73
N PRO A 359 7.59 -31.39 0.59
CA PRO A 359 6.75 -32.38 -0.05
C PRO A 359 5.38 -32.49 0.63
N ASP A 360 4.36 -32.92 -0.11
CA ASP A 360 3.11 -33.38 0.50
C ASP A 360 3.43 -34.45 1.56
N PRO A 361 2.75 -34.47 2.73
CA PRO A 361 3.00 -35.45 3.77
C PRO A 361 2.84 -36.91 3.28
N HIS A 362 2.13 -37.16 2.18
CA HIS A 362 2.08 -38.45 1.51
C HIS A 362 3.02 -38.51 0.29
N ALA A 363 4.05 -39.34 0.40
CA ALA A 363 5.08 -39.53 -0.63
C ALA A 363 4.54 -39.93 -2.02
N SER A 364 3.35 -40.54 -2.09
CA SER A 364 2.70 -40.85 -3.38
C SER A 364 2.21 -39.61 -4.12
N CYS A 365 1.70 -38.61 -3.40
CA CYS A 365 1.22 -37.35 -3.97
C CYS A 365 2.41 -36.48 -4.40
N ASP A 366 3.48 -36.50 -3.60
CA ASP A 366 4.75 -35.84 -3.93
C ASP A 366 5.41 -36.44 -5.19
N GLN A 367 5.33 -37.77 -5.39
CA GLN A 367 5.76 -38.38 -6.64
C GLN A 367 4.98 -37.88 -7.86
N LEU A 368 3.65 -37.76 -7.76
CA LEU A 368 2.84 -37.20 -8.84
C LEU A 368 3.20 -35.72 -9.09
N MET A 369 3.48 -34.95 -8.03
CA MET A 369 3.95 -33.57 -8.15
C MET A 369 5.27 -33.48 -8.90
N SER A 370 6.25 -34.34 -8.58
CA SER A 370 7.54 -34.35 -9.27
C SER A 370 7.44 -34.57 -10.78
N VAL A 371 6.41 -35.32 -11.22
CA VAL A 371 6.12 -35.61 -12.62
C VAL A 371 5.29 -34.49 -13.24
N CYS A 372 4.28 -33.98 -12.52
CA CYS A 372 3.50 -32.81 -12.91
C CYS A 372 4.41 -31.61 -13.20
N LEU A 373 5.41 -31.38 -12.35
CA LEU A 373 6.40 -30.32 -12.55
C LEU A 373 7.22 -30.50 -13.83
N GLN A 374 7.24 -31.65 -14.48
CA GLN A 374 7.91 -31.83 -15.78
C GLN A 374 7.02 -31.46 -16.96
N SER A 375 5.73 -31.18 -16.73
CA SER A 375 4.80 -30.76 -17.78
C SER A 375 5.25 -29.45 -18.43
N SER A 376 5.16 -29.40 -19.77
CA SER A 376 5.45 -28.19 -20.53
C SER A 376 4.38 -27.10 -20.39
N GLN A 377 3.19 -27.46 -19.90
CA GLN A 377 2.06 -26.57 -19.67
C GLN A 377 1.88 -26.16 -18.20
N ILE A 378 2.84 -26.50 -17.33
CA ILE A 378 2.72 -26.33 -15.87
C ILE A 378 2.41 -24.89 -15.41
N LEU A 379 2.76 -23.87 -16.19
CA LEU A 379 2.54 -22.45 -15.87
C LEU A 379 1.44 -21.79 -16.72
N THR A 380 0.76 -22.53 -17.58
CA THR A 380 -0.23 -22.00 -18.51
C THR A 380 -1.54 -22.75 -18.41
N ASP A 381 -1.48 -24.07 -18.36
CA ASP A 381 -2.61 -24.98 -18.23
C ASP A 381 -2.17 -26.26 -17.53
N PRO A 382 -1.93 -26.22 -16.20
CA PRO A 382 -1.55 -27.43 -15.47
C PRO A 382 -2.65 -28.49 -15.53
N TYR A 383 -3.92 -28.14 -15.73
CA TYR A 383 -5.02 -29.11 -15.84
C TYR A 383 -5.13 -29.81 -17.19
N ALA A 384 -4.25 -29.47 -18.15
CA ALA A 384 -4.04 -30.27 -19.36
C ALA A 384 -3.24 -31.57 -19.09
N ASP A 385 -2.58 -31.69 -17.92
CA ASP A 385 -1.81 -32.88 -17.53
C ASP A 385 -2.52 -33.65 -16.40
N ILE A 386 -2.78 -34.94 -16.63
CA ILE A 386 -3.44 -35.80 -15.65
C ILE A 386 -2.66 -35.91 -14.34
N ASN A 387 -1.32 -35.91 -14.37
CA ASN A 387 -0.53 -35.98 -13.15
C ASN A 387 -0.71 -34.72 -12.31
N CYS A 388 -0.84 -33.56 -12.95
CA CYS A 388 -1.10 -32.30 -12.26
C CYS A 388 -2.51 -32.24 -11.68
N VAL A 389 -3.52 -32.73 -12.40
CA VAL A 389 -4.88 -32.83 -11.87
C VAL A 389 -4.93 -33.75 -10.65
N LEU A 390 -4.32 -34.94 -10.74
CA LEU A 390 -4.27 -35.89 -9.62
C LEU A 390 -3.43 -35.37 -8.44
N THR A 391 -2.40 -34.56 -8.71
CA THR A 391 -1.63 -33.86 -7.67
C THR A 391 -2.51 -32.84 -6.98
N ALA A 392 -3.21 -31.98 -7.73
CA ALA A 392 -4.10 -30.95 -7.17
C ALA A 392 -5.20 -31.55 -6.29
N THR A 393 -5.66 -32.77 -6.58
CA THR A 393 -6.68 -33.47 -5.78
C THR A 393 -6.14 -34.12 -4.50
N CYS A 394 -4.84 -34.40 -4.41
CA CYS A 394 -4.22 -35.02 -3.24
C CYS A 394 -3.38 -34.06 -2.40
N TRP A 395 -3.05 -32.87 -2.92
CA TRP A 395 -2.16 -31.91 -2.27
C TRP A 395 -2.79 -31.34 -1.00
N GLY A 396 -2.05 -31.42 0.10
CA GLY A 396 -2.45 -30.85 1.39
C GLY A 396 -2.80 -29.37 1.27
N GLY A 397 -4.07 -29.03 1.53
CA GLY A 397 -4.60 -27.66 1.40
C GLY A 397 -5.32 -27.37 0.07
N GLY A 398 -5.47 -28.36 -0.81
CA GLY A 398 -6.30 -28.28 -2.03
C GLY A 398 -5.64 -27.57 -3.21
N PRO A 399 -6.42 -27.21 -4.25
CA PRO A 399 -5.92 -26.65 -5.50
C PRO A 399 -5.10 -25.37 -5.32
N LYS A 400 -5.51 -24.44 -4.44
CA LYS A 400 -4.72 -23.25 -4.13
C LYS A 400 -3.35 -23.57 -3.51
N ALA A 401 -3.28 -24.56 -2.61
CA ALA A 401 -2.01 -25.00 -2.04
C ALA A 401 -1.12 -25.69 -3.09
N PHE A 402 -1.71 -26.46 -4.00
CA PHE A 402 -1.01 -27.03 -5.15
C PHE A 402 -0.42 -25.94 -6.06
N GLY A 403 -1.21 -24.90 -6.36
CA GLY A 403 -0.74 -23.72 -7.08
C GLY A 403 0.46 -23.05 -6.42
N ASN A 404 0.40 -22.85 -5.10
CA ASN A 404 1.52 -22.33 -4.32
C ASN A 404 2.77 -23.22 -4.40
N SER A 405 2.61 -24.55 -4.45
CA SER A 405 3.73 -25.47 -4.56
C SER A 405 4.32 -25.52 -5.99
N ILE A 406 3.50 -25.36 -7.04
CA ILE A 406 4.03 -25.11 -8.40
C ILE A 406 4.82 -23.80 -8.41
N SER A 407 4.25 -22.76 -7.82
CA SER A 407 4.88 -21.45 -7.71
C SER A 407 6.26 -21.53 -7.08
N CYS A 408 6.38 -22.29 -5.99
CA CYS A 408 7.66 -22.53 -5.35
C CYS A 408 8.60 -23.34 -6.26
N ALA A 409 8.18 -24.51 -6.74
CA ALA A 409 9.05 -25.42 -7.48
C ALA A 409 9.51 -24.87 -8.84
N LYS A 410 8.71 -24.01 -9.47
CA LYS A 410 9.01 -23.35 -10.74
C LYS A 410 9.57 -21.95 -10.58
N ASN A 411 9.74 -21.48 -9.34
CA ASN A 411 10.16 -20.12 -9.05
C ASN A 411 9.30 -19.10 -9.83
N THR A 412 7.97 -19.26 -9.82
CA THR A 412 7.07 -18.31 -10.47
C THR A 412 6.42 -17.31 -9.52
N PHE A 413 6.57 -17.50 -8.21
CA PHE A 413 6.27 -16.48 -7.20
C PHE A 413 4.81 -15.97 -7.28
N GLY A 414 3.84 -16.88 -7.42
CA GLY A 414 2.41 -16.64 -7.52
C GLY A 414 1.92 -16.31 -8.94
N ARG A 415 2.86 -16.09 -9.87
CA ARG A 415 2.54 -15.79 -11.27
C ARG A 415 2.05 -17.05 -11.98
N ASN A 416 0.89 -16.93 -12.64
CA ASN A 416 0.22 -18.02 -13.36
C ASN A 416 0.11 -19.32 -12.55
N THR A 417 -0.08 -19.21 -11.24
CA THR A 417 -0.12 -20.35 -10.33
C THR A 417 -1.30 -20.31 -9.36
N ASP A 418 -2.24 -19.40 -9.59
CA ASP A 418 -3.53 -19.39 -8.92
C ASP A 418 -4.54 -20.18 -9.78
N PRO A 419 -5.16 -21.23 -9.22
CA PRO A 419 -6.21 -22.00 -9.90
C PRO A 419 -7.33 -21.16 -10.49
N ASP A 420 -7.66 -20.02 -9.87
CA ASP A 420 -8.72 -19.13 -10.32
C ASP A 420 -8.46 -18.61 -11.76
N PHE A 421 -7.19 -18.51 -12.16
CA PHE A 421 -6.76 -17.99 -13.47
C PHE A 421 -6.33 -19.05 -14.48
N TRP A 422 -6.28 -20.32 -14.10
CA TRP A 422 -5.95 -21.39 -15.05
C TRP A 422 -7.13 -21.72 -15.96
N PRO A 423 -6.88 -22.20 -17.19
CA PRO A 423 -7.90 -22.85 -18.00
C PRO A 423 -8.57 -23.98 -17.20
N ARG A 424 -9.89 -24.11 -17.36
CA ARG A 424 -10.64 -25.19 -16.71
C ARG A 424 -10.12 -26.54 -17.17
N LEU A 425 -10.22 -27.53 -16.27
CA LEU A 425 -10.02 -28.94 -16.58
C LEU A 425 -10.67 -29.28 -17.94
N THR A 426 -9.92 -29.90 -18.85
CA THR A 426 -10.46 -30.25 -20.16
C THR A 426 -11.29 -31.54 -20.11
N GLN A 427 -12.28 -31.67 -20.99
CA GLN A 427 -13.08 -32.90 -21.10
C GLN A 427 -12.22 -34.14 -21.42
N ALA A 428 -11.15 -33.96 -22.20
CA ALA A 428 -10.22 -35.03 -22.54
C ALA A 428 -9.51 -35.58 -21.29
N VAL A 429 -8.99 -34.70 -20.43
CA VAL A 429 -8.36 -35.11 -19.17
C VAL A 429 -9.39 -35.67 -18.19
N PHE A 430 -10.58 -35.06 -18.10
CA PHE A 430 -11.68 -35.61 -17.29
C PHE A 430 -12.01 -37.05 -17.69
N ASN A 431 -12.08 -37.37 -18.98
CA ASN A 431 -12.37 -38.73 -19.46
C ASN A 431 -11.28 -39.76 -19.12
N THR A 432 -10.10 -39.32 -18.64
CA THR A 432 -9.08 -40.22 -18.09
C THR A 432 -9.28 -40.52 -16.60
N ILE A 433 -10.04 -39.67 -15.90
CA ILE A 433 -10.40 -39.83 -14.48
C ILE A 433 -11.77 -40.50 -14.36
N GLY A 434 -12.72 -40.13 -15.23
CA GLY A 434 -14.09 -40.61 -15.25
C GLY A 434 -14.37 -41.57 -16.40
N ASN A 435 -15.64 -41.96 -16.54
CA ASN A 435 -16.07 -42.82 -17.64
C ASN A 435 -16.68 -41.97 -18.76
N SER A 436 -16.03 -41.99 -19.94
CA SER A 436 -16.43 -41.21 -21.13
C SER A 436 -17.81 -41.55 -21.69
N GLN A 437 -18.36 -42.74 -21.42
CA GLN A 437 -19.71 -43.13 -21.82
C GLN A 437 -20.79 -42.57 -20.89
N THR A 438 -20.46 -42.39 -19.61
CA THR A 438 -21.42 -41.93 -18.59
C THR A 438 -21.33 -40.44 -18.28
N GLY A 439 -20.20 -39.79 -18.61
CA GLY A 439 -19.97 -38.37 -18.35
C GLY A 439 -19.74 -38.01 -16.89
N VAL A 440 -19.52 -39.01 -16.02
CA VAL A 440 -19.28 -38.84 -14.59
C VAL A 440 -18.01 -39.56 -14.14
N ALA A 441 -17.39 -39.07 -13.08
CA ALA A 441 -16.31 -39.73 -12.37
C ALA A 441 -16.84 -40.31 -11.06
N SER A 442 -16.61 -41.60 -10.83
CA SER A 442 -16.90 -42.28 -9.57
C SER A 442 -15.64 -42.38 -8.71
N GLN A 443 -15.81 -42.70 -7.42
CA GLN A 443 -14.69 -43.01 -6.53
C GLN A 443 -13.76 -44.07 -7.11
N GLN A 444 -14.31 -45.13 -7.70
CA GLN A 444 -13.51 -46.20 -8.28
C GLN A 444 -12.72 -45.70 -9.49
N ASN A 445 -13.32 -44.87 -10.35
CA ASN A 445 -12.59 -44.32 -11.49
C ASN A 445 -11.43 -43.40 -11.04
N TYR A 446 -11.65 -42.61 -9.99
CA TYR A 446 -10.58 -41.80 -9.39
C TYR A 446 -9.46 -42.66 -8.80
N ILE A 447 -9.78 -43.73 -8.07
CA ILE A 447 -8.80 -44.69 -7.55
C ILE A 447 -8.00 -45.29 -8.70
N ASP A 448 -8.68 -45.80 -9.74
CA ASP A 448 -8.03 -46.42 -10.89
C ASP A 448 -7.11 -45.43 -11.63
N ALA A 449 -7.53 -44.17 -11.78
CA ALA A 449 -6.73 -43.12 -12.39
C ALA A 449 -5.48 -42.79 -11.55
N TYR A 450 -5.64 -42.67 -10.22
CA TYR A 450 -4.54 -42.37 -9.31
C TYR A 450 -3.47 -43.47 -9.30
N TYR A 451 -3.88 -44.72 -9.10
CA TYR A 451 -2.97 -45.86 -9.14
C TYR A 451 -2.42 -46.12 -10.56
N GLY A 452 -3.20 -45.84 -11.61
CA GLY A 452 -2.76 -45.95 -13.00
C GLY A 452 -1.76 -44.88 -13.43
N ALA A 453 -1.77 -43.70 -12.82
CA ALA A 453 -0.73 -42.69 -12.99
C ALA A 453 0.57 -43.13 -12.31
N LEU A 454 0.47 -43.57 -11.04
CA LEU A 454 1.63 -44.10 -10.31
C LEU A 454 2.26 -45.32 -10.98
N SER A 455 1.47 -46.25 -11.53
CA SER A 455 2.00 -47.47 -12.16
C SER A 455 2.89 -47.22 -13.37
N LYS A 456 2.85 -46.01 -13.94
CA LYS A 456 3.69 -45.61 -15.07
C LYS A 456 5.04 -45.06 -14.63
N LEU A 457 5.25 -44.84 -13.33
CA LEU A 457 6.50 -44.33 -12.79
C LEU A 457 7.53 -45.46 -12.65
N PRO A 458 8.84 -45.18 -12.78
CA PRO A 458 9.89 -46.20 -12.67
C PRO A 458 9.95 -46.90 -11.30
N SER A 459 9.59 -46.20 -10.22
CA SER A 459 9.63 -46.69 -8.83
C SER A 459 8.45 -46.11 -8.03
N PRO A 460 7.23 -46.64 -8.21
CA PRO A 460 6.03 -46.07 -7.60
C PRO A 460 6.00 -46.29 -6.08
N LEU A 461 5.66 -45.23 -5.35
CA LEU A 461 5.31 -45.25 -3.94
C LEU A 461 3.80 -45.37 -3.81
N TRP A 462 3.34 -46.54 -3.41
CA TRP A 462 1.93 -46.85 -3.33
C TRP A 462 1.32 -46.33 -2.02
N PRO A 463 0.27 -45.50 -2.06
CA PRO A 463 -0.47 -45.14 -0.86
C PRO A 463 -1.41 -46.27 -0.43
N ASP A 464 -1.90 -46.17 0.80
CA ASP A 464 -3.07 -46.92 1.24
C ASP A 464 -4.33 -46.44 0.51
N VAL A 465 -5.23 -47.37 0.14
CA VAL A 465 -6.44 -47.03 -0.63
C VAL A 465 -7.38 -46.10 0.14
N ASN A 466 -7.34 -46.10 1.48
CA ASN A 466 -8.13 -45.20 2.31
C ASN A 466 -7.66 -43.75 2.18
N TYR A 467 -6.36 -43.51 1.94
CA TYR A 467 -5.85 -42.17 1.64
C TYR A 467 -6.46 -41.63 0.35
N VAL A 468 -6.42 -42.43 -0.73
CA VAL A 468 -7.01 -42.05 -2.03
C VAL A 468 -8.52 -41.88 -1.93
N THR A 469 -9.19 -42.74 -1.17
CA THR A 469 -10.62 -42.63 -0.86
C THR A 469 -10.94 -41.35 -0.09
N GLY A 470 -10.09 -40.95 0.87
CA GLY A 470 -10.22 -39.70 1.62
C GLY A 470 -10.12 -38.46 0.72
N ASN A 471 -9.19 -38.47 -0.23
CA ASN A 471 -9.07 -37.39 -1.23
C ASN A 471 -10.36 -37.26 -2.06
N TRP A 472 -10.91 -38.38 -2.54
CA TRP A 472 -12.19 -38.37 -3.26
C TRP A 472 -13.35 -37.87 -2.38
N ALA A 473 -13.40 -38.29 -1.11
CA ALA A 473 -14.44 -37.86 -0.18
C ALA A 473 -14.44 -36.34 0.04
N ALA A 474 -13.26 -35.69 0.04
CA ALA A 474 -13.18 -34.22 0.12
C ALA A 474 -13.83 -33.54 -1.09
N ILE A 475 -13.55 -34.04 -2.31
CA ILE A 475 -14.14 -33.54 -3.56
C ILE A 475 -15.65 -33.80 -3.58
N ALA A 476 -16.08 -35.01 -3.24
CA ALA A 476 -17.49 -35.40 -3.22
C ALA A 476 -18.29 -34.58 -2.19
N SER A 477 -17.69 -34.28 -1.04
CA SER A 477 -18.29 -33.42 -0.01
C SER A 477 -18.48 -31.99 -0.50
N TRP A 478 -17.46 -31.39 -1.12
CA TRP A 478 -17.55 -30.02 -1.65
C TRP A 478 -18.55 -29.92 -2.81
N THR A 479 -18.53 -30.88 -3.73
CA THR A 479 -19.43 -30.87 -4.90
C THR A 479 -20.88 -31.22 -4.55
N ASN A 480 -21.11 -31.91 -3.42
CA ASN A 480 -22.42 -32.24 -2.86
C ASN A 480 -23.36 -32.98 -3.82
N PHE A 481 -22.82 -33.94 -4.60
CA PHE A 481 -23.64 -34.80 -5.48
C PHE A 481 -24.18 -36.03 -4.73
N PRO A 482 -25.51 -36.26 -4.70
CA PRO A 482 -26.13 -37.31 -3.87
C PRO A 482 -25.66 -38.74 -4.15
N SER A 483 -25.18 -39.02 -5.37
CA SER A 483 -24.72 -40.36 -5.76
C SER A 483 -23.23 -40.60 -5.49
N GLY A 484 -22.47 -39.56 -5.11
CA GLY A 484 -21.00 -39.60 -5.07
C GLY A 484 -20.32 -39.66 -6.44
N ASN A 485 -21.10 -39.76 -7.53
CA ASN A 485 -20.59 -39.63 -8.91
C ASN A 485 -20.62 -38.15 -9.30
N ILE A 486 -19.46 -37.63 -9.70
CA ILE A 486 -19.25 -36.21 -9.93
C ILE A 486 -19.22 -35.95 -11.45
N PRO A 487 -20.12 -35.11 -11.99
CA PRO A 487 -20.06 -34.69 -13.38
C PRO A 487 -18.84 -33.81 -13.67
N TYR A 488 -18.46 -33.75 -14.95
CA TYR A 488 -17.34 -32.91 -15.43
C TYR A 488 -17.36 -31.49 -14.89
N SER A 489 -18.50 -30.79 -14.99
CA SER A 489 -18.63 -29.38 -14.59
C SER A 489 -18.19 -29.15 -13.15
N ASN A 490 -18.57 -30.06 -12.26
CA ASN A 490 -18.39 -29.91 -10.82
C ASN A 490 -16.99 -30.29 -10.36
N LEU A 491 -16.35 -31.29 -10.99
CA LEU A 491 -14.93 -31.54 -10.75
C LEU A 491 -14.07 -30.38 -11.26
N ALA A 492 -14.41 -29.82 -12.42
CA ALA A 492 -13.73 -28.65 -12.96
C ALA A 492 -13.92 -27.41 -12.06
N ASP A 493 -15.11 -27.20 -11.50
CA ASP A 493 -15.38 -26.13 -10.54
C ASP A 493 -14.59 -26.33 -9.24
N TRP A 494 -14.54 -27.56 -8.71
CA TRP A 494 -13.79 -27.85 -7.49
C TRP A 494 -12.32 -27.48 -7.64
N LEU A 495 -11.70 -27.85 -8.76
CA LEU A 495 -10.31 -27.53 -9.07
C LEU A 495 -10.07 -26.01 -9.18
N GLN A 496 -11.03 -25.27 -9.74
CA GLN A 496 -10.85 -23.84 -10.00
C GLN A 496 -11.24 -22.95 -8.81
N LEU A 497 -12.16 -23.38 -7.94
CA LEU A 497 -12.83 -22.50 -6.96
C LEU A 497 -12.52 -22.85 -5.49
N THR A 498 -11.66 -23.83 -5.23
CA THR A 498 -11.25 -24.26 -3.88
C THR A 498 -9.79 -23.90 -3.64
#